data_AF-A0A4D5RJY5-F1
#
_entry.id   AF-A0A4D5RJY5-F1
#
_cell.length_a   1.000
_cell.length_b   1.000
_cell.length_c   1.000
_cell.angle_alpha   90.00
_cell.angle_beta   90.00
_cell.angle_gamma   90.00
#
_symmetry.space_group_name_H-M   'P 1'
#
loop_
_entity.id
_entity.type
_entity.pdbx_description
1 polymer ?
#
loop_
_entity_poly.entity_id
_entity_poly.type
_entity_poly.pdbx_seq_one_letter_code
_entity_poly.pdbx_strand_id
1 'polypeptide(L)'
;MAQAAPPELRLTSTHPKYSSLDKFEIAHEIGKGCFSAVYRARCKEDGSHVALKTIKIKELADEKAKVDCMKEMALLEKLDHPNIIKYYASFIANDEVHIVLELADGGDLAKILKRFRDHEKLVPEQTIWKYFVQVCSAVEHMHQKRIMHRDIKPSNVFVTSQGVVKLGDLGLGRFFSLKTVSAYSLVGTPYYMSPERIREEEYDFRSDVWSLGCLLYEMAAHQSPFHCDKRNLFSLLKKIVDSDYPPIPSNIYSDELRALVAVCIDPIPEKRRDISYASRVANQMHLRFSKATS
;
A
#
# COMPACT_ATOMS: atom_id res chain seq x y z
N MET A 1 -14.31 -41.87 -16.83
CA MET A 1 -13.88 -41.46 -15.48
C MET A 1 -14.15 -39.97 -15.35
N ALA A 2 -15.16 -39.58 -14.57
CA ALA A 2 -15.46 -38.19 -14.33
C ALA A 2 -14.32 -37.59 -13.49
N GLN A 3 -13.68 -36.53 -14.01
CA GLN A 3 -12.75 -35.72 -13.22
C GLN A 3 -13.53 -35.13 -12.05
N ALA A 4 -13.10 -35.42 -10.83
CA ALA A 4 -13.63 -34.78 -9.64
C ALA A 4 -13.45 -33.26 -9.78
N ALA A 5 -14.53 -32.51 -9.65
CA ALA A 5 -14.45 -31.06 -9.55
C ALA A 5 -13.51 -30.70 -8.38
N PRO A 6 -12.65 -29.66 -8.52
CA PRO A 6 -11.83 -29.21 -7.42
C PRO A 6 -12.73 -28.86 -6.23
N PRO A 7 -12.29 -29.11 -4.98
CA PRO A 7 -13.07 -28.74 -3.81
C PRO A 7 -13.40 -27.26 -3.90
N GLU A 8 -14.69 -26.92 -3.79
CA GLU A 8 -15.15 -25.53 -3.72
C GLU A 8 -14.34 -24.84 -2.61
N LEU A 9 -13.41 -23.95 -2.98
CA LEU A 9 -12.75 -23.06 -2.04
C LEU A 9 -13.81 -22.10 -1.50
N ARG A 10 -14.56 -22.53 -0.50
CA ARG A 10 -15.48 -21.67 0.24
C ARG A 10 -14.63 -20.83 1.18
N LEU A 11 -14.61 -19.51 0.97
CA LEU A 11 -14.17 -18.54 1.97
C LEU A 11 -15.20 -18.57 3.13
N THR A 12 -15.12 -19.60 3.96
CA THR A 12 -15.80 -19.67 5.25
C THR A 12 -14.73 -19.46 6.29
N SER A 13 -14.60 -18.23 6.81
CA SER A 13 -13.71 -18.01 7.94
C SER A 13 -14.20 -18.84 9.12
N THR A 14 -13.31 -19.66 9.68
CA THR A 14 -13.54 -20.38 10.94
C THR A 14 -13.25 -19.50 12.16
N HIS A 15 -12.94 -18.21 11.95
CA HIS A 15 -12.63 -17.29 13.03
C HIS A 15 -13.88 -17.10 13.90
N PRO A 16 -13.83 -17.44 15.21
CA PRO A 16 -15.03 -17.52 16.06
C PRO A 16 -15.81 -16.19 16.10
N LYS A 17 -15.05 -15.09 16.11
CA LYS A 17 -15.55 -13.72 16.22
C LYS A 17 -15.88 -13.01 14.89
N TYR A 18 -15.27 -13.43 13.79
CA TYR A 18 -15.23 -12.65 12.54
C TYR A 18 -15.67 -13.47 11.31
N SER A 19 -16.53 -14.46 11.53
CA SER A 19 -16.91 -15.47 10.53
C SER A 19 -18.03 -15.04 9.58
N SER A 20 -18.83 -14.03 9.92
CA SER A 20 -20.00 -13.64 9.13
C SER A 20 -20.44 -12.18 9.39
N LEU A 21 -21.25 -11.62 8.48
CA LEU A 21 -21.73 -10.22 8.56
C LEU A 21 -22.60 -9.94 9.79
N ASP A 22 -23.42 -10.88 10.23
CA ASP A 22 -24.35 -10.70 11.35
C ASP A 22 -23.64 -10.46 12.69
N LYS A 23 -22.34 -10.80 12.78
CA LYS A 23 -21.46 -10.52 13.93
C LYS A 23 -21.06 -9.05 14.07
N PHE A 24 -21.37 -8.21 13.09
CA PHE A 24 -20.96 -6.82 13.06
C PHE A 24 -22.14 -5.86 13.07
N GLU A 25 -21.96 -4.73 13.76
CA GLU A 25 -22.74 -3.51 13.55
C GLU A 25 -21.96 -2.65 12.57
N ILE A 26 -22.40 -2.60 11.32
CA ILE A 26 -21.78 -1.77 10.27
C ILE A 26 -22.20 -0.33 10.51
N ALA A 27 -21.21 0.56 10.66
CA ALA A 27 -21.44 1.99 10.87
C ALA A 27 -21.44 2.71 9.50
N HIS A 28 -20.48 3.61 9.27
CA HIS A 28 -20.41 4.42 8.05
C HIS A 28 -19.24 3.99 7.15
N GLU A 29 -19.34 4.34 5.87
CA GLU A 29 -18.27 4.19 4.88
C GLU A 29 -17.09 5.11 5.24
N ILE A 30 -15.88 4.55 5.27
CA ILE A 30 -14.62 5.25 5.56
C ILE A 30 -13.69 5.31 4.34
N GLY A 31 -14.01 4.58 3.27
CA GLY A 31 -13.28 4.61 2.02
C GLY A 31 -14.04 3.94 0.89
N LYS A 32 -13.85 4.42 -0.34
CA LYS A 32 -14.48 3.89 -1.54
C LYS A 32 -13.49 3.86 -2.70
N GLY A 33 -13.31 2.68 -3.27
CA GLY A 33 -12.62 2.48 -4.54
C GLY A 33 -13.60 2.16 -5.66
N CYS A 34 -13.09 1.91 -6.87
CA CYS A 34 -13.92 1.54 -8.02
C CYS A 34 -14.73 0.26 -7.78
N PHE A 35 -14.10 -0.76 -7.17
CA PHE A 35 -14.67 -2.11 -7.02
C PHE A 35 -14.79 -2.55 -5.56
N SER A 36 -14.49 -1.65 -4.62
CA SER A 36 -14.52 -1.97 -3.19
C SER A 36 -15.00 -0.79 -2.36
N ALA A 37 -15.65 -1.08 -1.24
CA ALA A 37 -15.98 -0.11 -0.21
C ALA A 37 -15.38 -0.58 1.12
N VAL A 38 -15.05 0.36 1.99
CA VAL A 38 -14.52 0.08 3.33
C VAL A 38 -15.44 0.76 4.33
N TYR A 39 -15.95 -0.01 5.28
CA TYR A 39 -16.84 0.47 6.33
C TYR A 39 -16.15 0.36 7.68
N ARG A 40 -16.36 1.35 8.54
CA ARG A 40 -16.12 1.15 9.97
C ARG A 40 -17.21 0.22 10.51
N ALA A 41 -16.84 -0.81 11.24
CA ALA A 41 -17.79 -1.70 11.88
C ALA A 41 -17.37 -1.99 13.33
N ARG A 42 -18.35 -2.34 14.16
CA ARG A 42 -18.13 -2.79 15.54
C ARG A 42 -18.48 -4.27 15.65
N CYS A 43 -17.59 -5.08 16.18
CA CYS A 43 -17.90 -6.47 16.49
C CYS A 43 -18.88 -6.53 17.67
N LYS A 44 -19.98 -7.25 17.52
CA LYS A 44 -21.03 -7.38 18.55
C LYS A 44 -20.57 -8.21 19.76
N GLU A 45 -19.61 -9.11 19.57
CA GLU A 45 -19.16 -10.05 20.61
C GLU A 45 -18.36 -9.35 21.71
N ASP A 46 -17.44 -8.45 21.35
CA ASP A 46 -16.55 -7.79 22.32
C ASP A 46 -16.52 -6.25 22.20
N GLY A 47 -17.28 -5.68 21.27
CA GLY A 47 -17.35 -4.24 21.05
C GLY A 47 -16.13 -3.62 20.35
N SER A 48 -15.16 -4.42 19.92
CA SER A 48 -13.99 -3.93 19.18
C SER A 48 -14.38 -3.31 17.83
N HIS A 49 -13.57 -2.35 17.37
CA HIS A 49 -13.77 -1.71 16.07
C HIS A 49 -12.85 -2.32 15.01
N VAL A 50 -13.39 -2.50 13.80
CA VAL A 50 -12.69 -3.07 12.65
C VAL A 50 -12.99 -2.26 11.39
N ALA A 51 -12.13 -2.40 10.39
CA ALA A 51 -12.42 -1.99 9.02
C ALA A 51 -12.95 -3.20 8.25
N LEU A 52 -14.15 -3.09 7.70
CA LEU A 52 -14.77 -4.12 6.86
C LEU A 52 -14.66 -3.69 5.40
N LYS A 53 -13.74 -4.31 4.65
CA LYS A 53 -13.59 -4.08 3.21
C LYS A 53 -14.49 -5.05 2.45
N THR A 54 -15.38 -4.52 1.63
CA THR A 54 -16.32 -5.29 0.80
C THR A 54 -15.94 -5.16 -0.67
N ILE A 55 -15.97 -6.27 -1.41
CA ILE A 55 -15.54 -6.34 -2.81
C ILE A 55 -16.55 -7.18 -3.60
N LYS A 56 -17.02 -6.67 -4.75
CA LYS A 56 -18.05 -7.35 -5.54
C LYS A 56 -17.48 -8.53 -6.33
N ILE A 57 -18.05 -9.73 -6.16
CA ILE A 57 -17.57 -10.94 -6.85
C ILE A 57 -17.98 -10.96 -8.33
N LYS A 58 -19.10 -10.33 -8.68
CA LYS A 58 -19.67 -10.32 -10.05
C LYS A 58 -18.73 -9.70 -11.10
N GLU A 59 -17.71 -8.95 -10.68
CA GLU A 59 -16.73 -8.32 -11.56
C GLU A 59 -15.47 -9.19 -11.78
N LEU A 60 -15.31 -10.29 -11.02
CA LEU A 60 -14.25 -11.27 -11.29
C LEU A 60 -14.61 -12.07 -12.55
N ALA A 61 -13.79 -11.84 -13.57
CA ALA A 61 -13.96 -12.22 -14.97
C ALA A 61 -14.26 -13.71 -15.26
N ASP A 62 -13.70 -14.62 -14.46
CA ASP A 62 -13.78 -16.08 -14.63
C ASP A 62 -13.45 -16.80 -13.29
N GLU A 63 -13.69 -18.11 -13.23
CA GLU A 63 -13.43 -18.94 -12.04
C GLU A 63 -11.93 -19.01 -11.66
N LYS A 64 -11.02 -18.86 -12.63
CA LYS A 64 -9.58 -18.87 -12.35
C LYS A 64 -9.17 -17.62 -11.58
N ALA A 65 -9.67 -16.45 -11.98
CA ALA A 65 -9.44 -15.18 -11.29
C ALA A 65 -9.98 -15.22 -9.85
N LYS A 66 -11.11 -15.87 -9.61
CA LYS A 66 -11.63 -16.11 -8.25
C LYS A 66 -10.69 -16.98 -7.42
N VAL A 67 -10.23 -18.11 -7.96
CA VAL A 67 -9.30 -19.02 -7.29
C VAL A 67 -7.98 -18.32 -6.96
N ASP A 68 -7.42 -17.56 -7.90
CA ASP A 68 -6.15 -16.85 -7.68
C ASP A 68 -6.31 -15.70 -6.67
N CYS A 69 -7.45 -15.00 -6.67
CA CYS A 69 -7.78 -14.03 -5.64
C CYS A 69 -7.84 -14.67 -4.24
N MET A 70 -8.51 -15.83 -4.11
CA MET A 70 -8.59 -16.55 -2.83
C MET A 70 -7.21 -17.02 -2.35
N LYS A 71 -6.34 -17.48 -3.26
CA LYS A 71 -4.96 -17.85 -2.91
C LYS A 71 -4.17 -16.66 -2.38
N GLU A 72 -4.28 -15.49 -3.00
CA GLU A 72 -3.56 -14.31 -2.52
C GLU A 72 -4.13 -13.81 -1.19
N MET A 73 -5.46 -13.85 -0.99
CA MET A 73 -6.06 -13.55 0.32
C MET A 73 -5.52 -14.48 1.42
N ALA A 74 -5.38 -15.77 1.14
CA ALA A 74 -4.79 -16.74 2.08
C ALA A 74 -3.29 -16.50 2.36
N LEU A 75 -2.58 -15.81 1.46
CA LEU A 75 -1.21 -15.34 1.72
C LEU A 75 -1.21 -14.08 2.59
N LEU A 76 -2.12 -13.14 2.33
CA LEU A 76 -2.27 -11.91 3.10
C LEU A 76 -2.67 -12.19 4.55
N GLU A 77 -3.52 -13.18 4.80
CA GLU A 77 -3.90 -13.62 6.16
C GLU A 77 -2.70 -14.10 6.98
N LYS A 78 -1.60 -14.52 6.35
CA LYS A 78 -0.37 -14.97 7.03
C LYS A 78 0.56 -13.82 7.42
N LEU A 79 0.25 -12.58 7.03
CA LEU A 79 1.04 -11.41 7.41
C LEU A 79 0.71 -11.04 8.85
N ASP A 80 1.71 -11.13 9.73
CA ASP A 80 1.63 -10.69 11.12
C ASP A 80 2.89 -9.90 11.44
N HIS A 81 2.75 -8.57 11.43
CA HIS A 81 3.86 -7.64 11.62
C HIS A 81 3.33 -6.35 12.26
N PRO A 82 4.06 -5.72 13.21
CA PRO A 82 3.58 -4.52 13.91
C PRO A 82 3.26 -3.36 12.98
N ASN A 83 3.97 -3.25 11.85
CA ASN A 83 3.79 -2.19 10.85
C ASN A 83 2.91 -2.55 9.65
N ILE A 84 2.13 -3.63 9.72
CA ILE A 84 1.14 -4.00 8.70
C ILE A 84 -0.25 -3.98 9.37
N ILE A 85 -1.26 -3.49 8.65
CA ILE A 85 -2.66 -3.59 9.08
C ILE A 85 -3.02 -5.06 9.22
N LYS A 86 -3.41 -5.48 10.43
CA LYS A 86 -3.71 -6.89 10.69
C LYS A 86 -4.92 -7.36 9.88
N TYR A 87 -4.74 -8.48 9.20
CA TYR A 87 -5.81 -9.22 8.54
C TYR A 87 -6.43 -10.18 9.56
N TYR A 88 -7.71 -10.00 9.87
CA TYR A 88 -8.36 -10.83 10.88
C TYR A 88 -9.09 -12.05 10.28
N ALA A 89 -9.84 -11.83 9.21
CA ALA A 89 -10.68 -12.86 8.59
C ALA A 89 -11.18 -12.40 7.23
N SER A 90 -11.70 -13.35 6.44
CA SER A 90 -12.52 -13.06 5.28
C SER A 90 -13.59 -14.11 5.03
N PHE A 91 -14.72 -13.68 4.51
CA PHE A 91 -15.85 -14.55 4.18
C PHE A 91 -16.61 -14.01 2.98
N ILE A 92 -17.40 -14.88 2.34
CA ILE A 92 -18.33 -14.47 1.27
C ILE A 92 -19.72 -14.29 1.88
N ALA A 93 -20.37 -13.16 1.58
CA ALA A 93 -21.76 -12.92 1.90
C ALA A 93 -22.39 -11.99 0.85
N ASN A 94 -23.62 -12.29 0.43
CA ASN A 94 -24.38 -11.49 -0.54
C ASN A 94 -23.65 -11.27 -1.89
N ASP A 95 -23.01 -12.30 -2.45
CA ASP A 95 -22.17 -12.20 -3.66
C ASP A 95 -20.99 -11.21 -3.56
N GLU A 96 -20.57 -10.87 -2.34
CA GLU A 96 -19.42 -10.01 -2.07
C GLU A 96 -18.40 -10.73 -1.19
N VAL A 97 -17.11 -10.45 -1.43
CA VAL A 97 -16.03 -10.81 -0.52
C VAL A 97 -15.94 -9.74 0.55
N HIS A 98 -15.99 -10.16 1.80
CA HIS A 98 -15.80 -9.31 2.97
C HIS A 98 -14.50 -9.65 3.65
N ILE A 99 -13.71 -8.63 3.96
CA ILE A 99 -12.41 -8.75 4.60
C ILE A 99 -12.42 -7.91 5.86
N VAL A 100 -12.13 -8.54 6.99
CA VAL A 100 -12.10 -7.92 8.31
C VAL A 100 -10.65 -7.56 8.62
N LEU A 101 -10.40 -6.27 8.80
CA LEU A 101 -9.07 -5.69 8.98
C LEU A 101 -8.99 -4.88 10.28
N GLU A 102 -7.77 -4.71 10.80
CA GLU A 102 -7.45 -3.70 11.81
C GLU A 102 -7.90 -2.30 11.33
N LEU A 103 -8.57 -1.57 12.22
CA LEU A 103 -8.92 -0.18 11.98
C LEU A 103 -7.81 0.73 12.52
N ALA A 104 -7.11 1.44 11.63
CA ALA A 104 -6.18 2.49 12.03
C ALA A 104 -6.93 3.82 12.19
N ASP A 105 -6.78 4.46 13.36
CA ASP A 105 -7.56 5.62 13.78
C ASP A 105 -6.80 6.97 13.69
N GLY A 106 -5.47 6.95 13.63
CA GLY A 106 -4.65 8.17 13.62
C GLY A 106 -4.53 8.89 12.25
N GLY A 107 -5.22 8.37 11.23
CA GLY A 107 -5.19 8.91 9.87
C GLY A 107 -4.01 8.39 9.03
N ASP A 108 -3.87 8.95 7.84
CA ASP A 108 -2.89 8.54 6.84
C ASP A 108 -1.78 9.57 6.64
N LEU A 109 -0.64 9.12 6.11
CA LEU A 109 0.53 9.95 5.86
C LEU A 109 0.22 11.04 4.83
N ALA A 110 -0.71 10.82 3.89
CA ALA A 110 -1.14 11.87 2.95
C ALA A 110 -1.74 13.08 3.69
N LYS A 111 -2.59 12.85 4.70
CA LYS A 111 -3.13 13.92 5.56
C LYS A 111 -2.04 14.60 6.38
N ILE A 112 -1.04 13.86 6.87
CA ILE A 112 0.09 14.43 7.61
C ILE A 112 0.90 15.36 6.68
N LEU A 113 1.29 14.89 5.49
CA LEU A 113 2.04 15.68 4.51
C LEU A 113 1.23 16.90 4.05
N LYS A 114 -0.09 16.76 3.88
CA LYS A 114 -0.98 17.88 3.60
C LYS A 114 -0.91 18.95 4.71
N ARG A 115 -0.94 18.57 5.99
CA ARG A 115 -0.83 19.54 7.10
C ARG A 115 0.50 20.30 7.07
N PHE A 116 1.61 19.64 6.79
CA PHE A 116 2.91 20.30 6.64
C PHE A 116 2.90 21.32 5.49
N ARG A 117 2.36 20.93 4.33
CA ARG A 117 2.20 21.82 3.17
C ARG A 117 1.28 23.00 3.45
N ASP A 118 0.12 22.77 4.09
CA ASP A 118 -0.85 23.82 4.42
C ASP A 118 -0.29 24.86 5.41
N HIS A 119 0.75 24.50 6.18
CA HIS A 119 1.48 25.42 7.08
C HIS A 119 2.81 25.89 6.51
N GLU A 120 3.10 25.62 5.22
CA GLU A 120 4.35 25.99 4.55
C GLU A 120 5.62 25.49 5.27
N LYS A 121 5.52 24.35 5.97
CA LYS A 121 6.62 23.73 6.72
C LYS A 121 7.06 22.44 6.07
N LEU A 122 8.34 22.31 5.78
CA LEU A 122 8.93 21.03 5.38
C LEU A 122 8.90 20.01 6.52
N VAL A 123 8.81 18.73 6.17
CA VAL A 123 8.91 17.64 7.15
C VAL A 123 10.35 17.53 7.64
N PRO A 124 10.62 17.60 8.95
CA PRO A 124 11.97 17.40 9.46
C PRO A 124 12.51 16.02 9.08
N GLU A 125 13.76 15.94 8.63
CA GLU A 125 14.34 14.67 8.15
C GLU A 125 14.31 13.56 9.21
N GLN A 126 14.52 13.90 10.49
CA GLN A 126 14.35 12.96 11.61
C GLN A 126 12.96 12.31 11.62
N THR A 127 11.91 13.08 11.30
CA THR A 127 10.53 12.60 11.24
C THR A 127 10.31 11.72 10.01
N ILE A 128 10.94 12.07 8.88
CA ILE A 128 10.93 11.23 7.67
C ILE A 128 11.50 9.85 8.00
N TRP A 129 12.71 9.77 8.57
CA TRP A 129 13.33 8.49 8.89
C TRP A 129 12.56 7.71 9.97
N LYS A 130 11.97 8.38 10.96
CA LYS A 130 11.12 7.75 11.99
C LYS A 130 9.94 6.98 11.40
N TYR A 131 9.30 7.51 10.34
CA TYR A 131 8.20 6.80 9.68
C TYR A 131 8.70 5.84 8.60
N PHE A 132 9.67 6.27 7.80
CA PHE A 132 10.14 5.49 6.64
C PHE A 132 10.75 4.15 7.05
N VAL A 133 11.50 4.09 8.16
CA VAL A 133 12.06 2.82 8.67
C VAL A 133 10.98 1.79 8.98
N GLN A 134 9.82 2.22 9.51
CA GLN A 134 8.70 1.34 9.82
C GLN A 134 7.99 0.85 8.55
N VAL A 135 7.89 1.70 7.51
CA VAL A 135 7.38 1.30 6.19
C VAL A 135 8.32 0.26 5.55
N CYS A 136 9.64 0.48 5.59
CA CYS A 136 10.61 -0.49 5.09
C CYS A 136 10.49 -1.83 5.80
N SER A 137 10.36 -1.83 7.14
CA SER A 137 10.16 -3.05 7.93
C SER A 137 8.92 -3.84 7.48
N ALA A 138 7.80 -3.15 7.22
CA ALA A 138 6.58 -3.77 6.71
C ALA A 138 6.80 -4.42 5.32
N VAL A 139 7.37 -3.67 4.38
CA VAL A 139 7.58 -4.16 3.00
C VAL A 139 8.59 -5.31 2.96
N GLU A 140 9.65 -5.23 3.77
CA GLU A 140 10.64 -6.30 3.89
C GLU A 140 10.01 -7.59 4.39
N HIS A 141 9.15 -7.50 5.41
CA HIS A 141 8.38 -8.65 5.90
C HIS A 141 7.47 -9.25 4.81
N MET A 142 6.77 -8.40 4.03
CA MET A 142 5.94 -8.88 2.91
C MET A 142 6.78 -9.60 1.85
N HIS A 143 7.93 -9.04 1.46
CA HIS A 143 8.83 -9.62 0.46
C HIS A 143 9.43 -10.94 0.93
N GLN A 144 9.79 -11.08 2.22
CA GLN A 144 10.22 -12.35 2.83
C GLN A 144 9.14 -13.43 2.75
N LYS A 145 7.86 -13.03 2.83
CA LYS A 145 6.70 -13.91 2.64
C LYS A 145 6.30 -14.10 1.17
N ARG A 146 7.10 -13.58 0.22
CA ARG A 146 6.87 -13.61 -1.23
C ARG A 146 5.59 -12.89 -1.67
N ILE A 147 5.22 -11.83 -0.95
CA ILE A 147 4.05 -10.99 -1.22
C ILE A 147 4.52 -9.60 -1.66
N MET A 148 3.95 -9.08 -2.74
CA MET A 148 4.14 -7.69 -3.18
C MET A 148 2.99 -6.81 -2.67
N HIS A 149 3.29 -5.57 -2.30
CA HIS A 149 2.27 -4.62 -1.87
C HIS A 149 1.51 -4.00 -3.05
N ARG A 150 2.22 -3.60 -4.12
CA ARG A 150 1.67 -3.07 -5.39
C ARG A 150 0.94 -1.73 -5.34
N ASP A 151 0.58 -1.21 -4.17
CA ASP A 151 -0.07 0.10 -4.03
C ASP A 151 0.51 0.94 -2.87
N ILE A 152 1.84 1.00 -2.76
CA ILE A 152 2.50 1.81 -1.72
C ILE A 152 2.36 3.29 -2.11
N LYS A 153 1.68 4.06 -1.27
CA LYS A 153 1.46 5.51 -1.40
C LYS A 153 1.09 6.13 -0.06
N PRO A 154 1.21 7.45 0.14
CA PRO A 154 0.94 8.10 1.43
C PRO A 154 -0.46 7.84 1.99
N SER A 155 -1.49 7.66 1.15
CA SER A 155 -2.86 7.38 1.61
C SER A 155 -3.05 5.96 2.17
N ASN A 156 -2.10 5.05 1.90
CA ASN A 156 -2.12 3.67 2.37
C ASN A 156 -1.14 3.43 3.54
N VAL A 157 -0.43 4.48 3.98
CA VAL A 157 0.46 4.46 5.14
C VAL A 157 -0.27 5.15 6.28
N PHE A 158 -0.82 4.39 7.21
CA PHE A 158 -1.51 4.91 8.38
C PHE A 158 -0.52 5.19 9.51
N VAL A 159 -0.79 6.20 10.33
CA VAL A 159 0.05 6.55 11.49
C VAL A 159 -0.86 6.68 12.71
N THR A 160 -0.60 5.89 13.74
CA THR A 160 -1.37 5.94 14.99
C THR A 160 -1.00 7.18 15.82
N SER A 161 -1.80 7.50 16.84
CA SER A 161 -1.50 8.60 17.78
C SER A 161 -0.17 8.43 18.53
N GLN A 162 0.33 7.20 18.65
CA GLN A 162 1.63 6.87 19.25
C GLN A 162 2.80 6.99 18.25
N GLY A 163 2.53 7.35 16.99
CA GLY A 163 3.54 7.44 15.93
C GLY A 163 3.97 6.09 15.35
N VAL A 164 3.16 5.04 15.55
CA VAL A 164 3.38 3.72 14.93
C VAL A 164 2.80 3.75 13.53
N VAL A 165 3.59 3.34 12.54
CA VAL A 165 3.15 3.22 11.16
C VAL A 165 2.46 1.88 10.94
N LYS A 166 1.37 1.89 10.17
CA LYS A 166 0.62 0.71 9.72
C LYS A 166 0.44 0.79 8.20
N LEU A 167 1.10 -0.08 7.45
CA LEU A 167 0.93 -0.22 6.01
C LEU A 167 -0.36 -1.00 5.74
N GLY A 168 -1.29 -0.40 4.99
CA GLY A 168 -2.59 -0.99 4.65
C GLY A 168 -2.84 -1.06 3.15
N ASP A 169 -4.02 -1.57 2.79
CA ASP A 169 -4.44 -1.83 1.39
C ASP A 169 -3.45 -2.72 0.62
N LEU A 170 -3.35 -3.98 1.08
CA LEU A 170 -2.33 -4.98 0.74
C LEU A 170 -2.44 -5.54 -0.70
N GLY A 171 -2.60 -4.70 -1.71
CA GLY A 171 -2.44 -5.09 -3.12
C GLY A 171 -3.58 -5.87 -3.76
N LEU A 172 -4.70 -6.06 -3.03
CA LEU A 172 -5.90 -6.77 -3.48
C LEU A 172 -6.48 -6.22 -4.79
N GLY A 173 -6.26 -4.94 -5.10
CA GLY A 173 -6.80 -4.27 -6.28
C GLY A 173 -6.43 -4.91 -7.63
N ARG A 174 -5.31 -5.65 -7.71
CA ARG A 174 -4.89 -6.28 -8.98
C ARG A 174 -5.91 -7.30 -9.49
N PHE A 175 -6.47 -8.16 -8.65
CA PHE A 175 -7.41 -9.20 -9.10
C PHE A 175 -8.72 -8.62 -9.63
N PHE A 176 -9.15 -7.52 -9.04
CA PHE A 176 -10.40 -6.86 -9.40
C PHE A 176 -10.22 -5.89 -10.58
N SER A 177 -8.97 -5.57 -10.94
CA SER A 177 -8.62 -4.72 -12.10
C SER A 177 -8.26 -5.51 -13.36
N LEU A 178 -8.33 -6.86 -13.36
CA LEU A 178 -7.87 -7.75 -14.44
C LEU A 178 -8.55 -7.53 -15.82
N LYS A 179 -9.59 -6.69 -15.91
CA LYS A 179 -10.34 -6.45 -17.17
C LYS A 179 -10.38 -5.00 -17.66
N THR A 180 -9.71 -4.04 -17.03
CA THR A 180 -9.82 -2.63 -17.47
C THR A 180 -8.56 -2.14 -18.17
N VAL A 181 -8.44 -2.50 -19.45
CA VAL A 181 -7.53 -1.91 -20.48
C VAL A 181 -7.83 -0.40 -20.72
N SER A 182 -8.73 0.21 -19.95
CA SER A 182 -9.08 1.65 -20.00
C SER A 182 -8.89 2.36 -18.65
N ALA A 183 -8.00 1.87 -17.79
CA ALA A 183 -7.85 2.38 -16.43
C ALA A 183 -7.04 3.67 -16.29
N TYR A 184 -6.18 4.03 -17.26
CA TYR A 184 -5.35 5.24 -17.09
C TYR A 184 -6.16 6.54 -17.05
N SER A 185 -7.40 6.56 -17.58
CA SER A 185 -8.30 7.72 -17.53
C SER A 185 -9.35 7.66 -16.42
N LEU A 186 -9.56 6.50 -15.76
CA LEU A 186 -10.67 6.28 -14.81
C LEU A 186 -10.23 5.84 -13.40
N VAL A 187 -9.03 5.27 -13.22
CA VAL A 187 -8.59 4.59 -11.98
C VAL A 187 -7.65 5.46 -11.12
N GLY A 188 -7.42 6.70 -11.54
CA GLY A 188 -6.58 7.67 -10.83
C GLY A 188 -5.17 7.79 -11.42
N THR A 189 -4.43 8.78 -10.93
CA THR A 189 -3.16 9.16 -11.52
C THR A 189 -2.02 8.26 -11.00
N PRO A 190 -1.24 7.58 -11.88
CA PRO A 190 -0.29 6.52 -11.50
C PRO A 190 1.03 7.06 -10.90
N TYR A 191 0.96 7.98 -9.93
CA TYR A 191 2.10 8.72 -9.38
C TYR A 191 3.19 7.85 -8.71
N TYR A 192 2.86 6.63 -8.30
CA TYR A 192 3.79 5.70 -7.63
C TYR A 192 4.02 4.42 -8.44
N MET A 193 3.42 4.33 -9.65
CA MET A 193 3.58 3.15 -10.49
C MET A 193 4.94 3.18 -11.18
N SER A 194 5.62 2.04 -11.20
CA SER A 194 6.92 1.91 -11.84
C SER A 194 6.81 1.86 -13.38
N PRO A 195 7.89 2.18 -14.11
CA PRO A 195 7.88 2.19 -15.57
C PRO A 195 7.48 0.84 -16.20
N GLU A 196 7.99 -0.27 -15.67
CA GLU A 196 7.67 -1.62 -16.16
C GLU A 196 6.17 -1.94 -15.97
N ARG A 197 5.54 -1.44 -14.91
CA ARG A 197 4.10 -1.61 -14.69
C ARG A 197 3.26 -0.76 -15.64
N ILE A 198 3.72 0.45 -15.96
CA ILE A 198 3.07 1.33 -16.96
C ILE A 198 3.15 0.72 -18.36
N ARG A 199 4.26 0.05 -18.68
CA ARG A 199 4.45 -0.64 -19.96
C ARG A 199 3.79 -2.02 -20.03
N GLU A 200 3.12 -2.44 -18.96
CA GLU A 200 2.52 -3.78 -18.83
C GLU A 200 3.55 -4.92 -19.02
N GLU A 201 4.80 -4.67 -18.65
CA GLU A 201 5.89 -5.63 -18.65
C GLU A 201 5.83 -6.53 -17.40
N GLU A 202 6.61 -7.61 -17.40
CA GLU A 202 6.79 -8.41 -16.19
C GLU A 202 7.41 -7.56 -15.08
N TYR A 203 6.85 -7.68 -13.87
CA TYR A 203 7.26 -6.89 -12.73
C TYR A 203 7.36 -7.74 -11.48
N ASP A 204 8.26 -7.35 -10.58
CA ASP A 204 8.62 -8.09 -9.39
C ASP A 204 8.63 -7.18 -8.14
N PHE A 205 9.25 -7.67 -7.07
CA PHE A 205 9.39 -6.95 -5.80
C PHE A 205 10.07 -5.58 -5.95
N ARG A 206 10.85 -5.33 -7.01
CA ARG A 206 11.52 -4.05 -7.26
C ARG A 206 10.56 -2.94 -7.69
N SER A 207 9.33 -3.27 -8.09
CA SER A 207 8.27 -2.27 -8.31
C SER A 207 7.76 -1.66 -7.00
N ASP A 208 7.76 -2.43 -5.90
CA ASP A 208 7.47 -1.88 -4.57
C ASP A 208 8.60 -0.94 -4.12
N VAL A 209 9.86 -1.25 -4.46
CA VAL A 209 11.02 -0.38 -4.17
C VAL A 209 10.91 0.96 -4.89
N TRP A 210 10.46 0.98 -6.15
CA TRP A 210 10.15 2.22 -6.86
C TRP A 210 9.09 3.05 -6.12
N SER A 211 8.01 2.38 -5.70
CA SER A 211 6.91 3.03 -4.96
C SER A 211 7.39 3.61 -3.62
N LEU A 212 8.30 2.92 -2.92
CA LEU A 212 8.97 3.40 -1.71
C LEU A 212 9.86 4.63 -1.99
N GLY A 213 10.57 4.64 -3.12
CA GLY A 213 11.35 5.81 -3.55
C GLY A 213 10.47 7.03 -3.76
N CYS A 214 9.35 6.86 -4.46
CA CYS A 214 8.35 7.92 -4.68
C CYS A 214 7.76 8.42 -3.36
N LEU A 215 7.45 7.51 -2.43
CA LEU A 215 6.99 7.84 -1.08
C LEU A 215 8.03 8.67 -0.32
N LEU A 216 9.29 8.23 -0.28
CA LEU A 216 10.38 8.94 0.41
C LEU A 216 10.61 10.33 -0.18
N TYR A 217 10.58 10.44 -1.51
CA TYR A 217 10.67 11.71 -2.21
C TYR A 217 9.55 12.66 -1.77
N GLU A 218 8.29 12.20 -1.77
CA GLU A 218 7.15 13.05 -1.42
C GLU A 218 7.17 13.49 0.04
N MET A 219 7.69 12.65 0.94
CA MET A 219 7.90 13.05 2.33
C MET A 219 8.85 14.24 2.46
N ALA A 220 9.84 14.36 1.56
CA ALA A 220 10.80 15.47 1.55
C ALA A 220 10.32 16.68 0.72
N ALA A 221 9.59 16.44 -0.38
CA ALA A 221 9.25 17.46 -1.38
C ALA A 221 7.77 17.90 -1.37
N HIS A 222 6.91 17.30 -0.53
CA HIS A 222 5.45 17.54 -0.43
C HIS A 222 4.60 17.26 -1.68
N GLN A 223 5.23 16.74 -2.72
CA GLN A 223 4.60 16.36 -3.97
C GLN A 223 5.24 15.09 -4.50
N SER A 224 4.47 14.28 -5.22
CA SER A 224 5.01 13.14 -5.97
C SER A 224 6.14 13.60 -6.91
N PRO A 225 7.20 12.78 -7.11
CA PRO A 225 8.31 13.12 -8.01
C PRO A 225 7.84 13.49 -9.43
N PHE A 226 6.77 12.84 -9.89
CA PHE A 226 6.27 13.01 -11.25
C PHE A 226 5.03 13.89 -11.31
N HIS A 227 4.77 14.70 -10.27
CA HIS A 227 3.65 15.64 -10.28
C HIS A 227 3.68 16.55 -11.52
N CYS A 228 2.49 16.85 -12.04
CA CYS A 228 2.28 17.67 -13.22
C CYS A 228 0.99 18.47 -13.05
N ASP A 229 1.12 19.81 -13.07
CA ASP A 229 0.00 20.74 -12.85
C ASP A 229 -1.08 20.66 -13.95
N LYS A 230 -0.75 20.08 -15.10
CA LYS A 230 -1.68 19.84 -16.20
C LYS A 230 -2.01 18.35 -16.20
N ARG A 231 -3.29 17.98 -16.23
CA ARG A 231 -3.80 16.59 -16.32
C ARG A 231 -3.46 15.92 -17.66
N ASN A 232 -2.27 16.16 -18.20
CA ASN A 232 -1.74 15.48 -19.37
C ASN A 232 -1.09 14.19 -18.90
N LEU A 233 -1.89 13.11 -18.93
CA LEU A 233 -1.44 11.76 -18.64
C LEU A 233 -0.18 11.39 -19.43
N PHE A 234 -0.08 11.74 -20.71
CA PHE A 234 1.10 11.43 -21.51
C PHE A 234 2.37 12.08 -20.97
N SER A 235 2.30 13.34 -20.52
CA SER A 235 3.43 14.02 -19.89
C SER A 235 3.86 13.35 -18.59
N LEU A 236 2.91 12.87 -17.78
CA LEU A 236 3.20 12.12 -16.56
C LEU A 236 3.90 10.80 -16.89
N LEU A 237 3.34 10.01 -17.80
CA LEU A 237 3.91 8.71 -18.19
C LEU A 237 5.32 8.88 -18.76
N LYS A 238 5.55 9.93 -19.56
CA LYS A 238 6.88 10.27 -20.06
C LYS A 238 7.86 10.57 -18.93
N LYS A 239 7.50 11.43 -17.97
CA LYS A 239 8.35 11.71 -16.80
C LYS A 239 8.71 10.45 -16.01
N ILE A 240 7.74 9.55 -15.82
CA ILE A 240 7.97 8.28 -15.11
C ILE A 240 8.96 7.42 -15.89
N VAL A 241 8.72 7.21 -17.19
CA VAL A 241 9.58 6.41 -18.07
C VAL A 241 11.00 6.95 -18.14
N ASP A 242 11.15 8.28 -18.22
CA ASP A 242 12.44 8.95 -18.30
C ASP A 242 13.09 9.15 -16.91
N SER A 243 12.36 8.85 -15.83
CA SER A 243 12.74 9.16 -14.44
C SER A 243 13.15 10.62 -14.24
N ASP A 244 12.36 11.52 -14.85
CA ASP A 244 12.55 12.97 -14.79
C ASP A 244 11.72 13.57 -13.65
N TYR A 245 12.41 13.99 -12.58
CA TYR A 245 11.83 14.64 -11.42
C TYR A 245 12.79 15.69 -10.82
N PRO A 246 12.27 16.75 -10.18
CA PRO A 246 13.11 17.78 -9.57
C PRO A 246 14.01 17.21 -8.47
N PRO A 247 15.23 17.75 -8.26
CA PRO A 247 16.08 17.31 -7.17
C PRO A 247 15.53 17.77 -5.81
N ILE A 248 15.72 16.93 -4.79
CA ILE A 248 15.44 17.30 -3.39
C ILE A 248 16.47 18.35 -2.91
N PRO A 249 16.06 19.43 -2.20
CA PRO A 249 16.97 20.47 -1.74
C PRO A 249 18.12 19.94 -0.86
N SER A 250 19.36 20.06 -1.36
CA SER A 250 20.57 19.53 -0.69
C SER A 250 20.99 20.32 0.54
N ASN A 251 20.52 21.56 0.70
CA ASN A 251 20.76 22.39 1.87
C ASN A 251 19.83 22.04 3.05
N ILE A 252 18.86 21.15 2.85
CA ILE A 252 17.83 20.78 3.83
C ILE A 252 17.89 19.30 4.17
N TYR A 253 18.01 18.44 3.15
CA TYR A 253 18.00 16.99 3.31
C TYR A 253 19.35 16.37 2.97
N SER A 254 19.73 15.37 3.75
CA SER A 254 21.03 14.72 3.67
C SER A 254 21.29 14.03 2.33
N ASP A 255 22.57 13.82 2.02
CA ASP A 255 23.00 13.06 0.85
C ASP A 255 22.46 11.63 0.88
N GLU A 256 22.37 11.01 2.05
CA GLU A 256 21.84 9.65 2.23
C GLU A 256 20.35 9.56 1.83
N LEU A 257 19.53 10.55 2.19
CA LEU A 257 18.13 10.59 1.76
C LEU A 257 18.03 10.71 0.24
N ARG A 258 18.75 11.67 -0.34
CA ARG A 258 18.73 11.94 -1.79
C ARG A 258 19.26 10.76 -2.59
N ALA A 259 20.33 10.12 -2.12
CA ALA A 259 20.91 8.93 -2.73
C ALA A 259 19.97 7.74 -2.67
N LEU A 260 19.29 7.52 -1.53
CA LEU A 260 18.32 6.42 -1.42
C LEU A 260 17.14 6.61 -2.38
N VAL A 261 16.62 7.84 -2.50
CA VAL A 261 15.59 8.17 -3.50
C VAL A 261 16.08 7.83 -4.91
N ALA A 262 17.27 8.28 -5.29
CA ALA A 262 17.82 8.03 -6.63
C ALA A 262 18.01 6.53 -6.92
N VAL A 263 18.43 5.74 -5.92
CA VAL A 263 18.58 4.28 -6.03
C VAL A 263 17.23 3.57 -6.20
N CYS A 264 16.18 4.06 -5.53
CA CYS A 264 14.85 3.47 -5.61
C CYS A 264 14.11 3.85 -6.91
N ILE A 265 14.27 5.09 -7.38
CA ILE A 265 13.63 5.63 -8.60
C ILE A 265 14.58 5.52 -9.80
N ASP A 266 15.12 4.32 -10.03
CA ASP A 266 15.85 3.99 -11.27
C ASP A 266 14.87 3.38 -12.29
N PRO A 267 14.83 3.84 -13.54
CA PRO A 267 13.90 3.33 -14.54
C PRO A 267 14.14 1.87 -14.91
N ILE A 268 15.35 1.34 -14.65
CA ILE A 268 15.73 -0.04 -14.91
C ILE A 268 15.58 -0.83 -13.60
N PRO A 269 14.62 -1.78 -13.52
CA PRO A 269 14.36 -2.54 -12.29
C PRO A 269 15.63 -3.20 -11.73
N GLU A 270 16.48 -3.78 -12.57
CA GLU A 270 17.70 -4.50 -12.18
C GLU A 270 18.74 -3.61 -11.49
N LYS A 271 18.69 -2.30 -11.72
CA LYS A 271 19.57 -1.32 -11.07
C LYS A 271 19.06 -0.91 -9.70
N ARG A 272 17.75 -1.08 -9.43
CA ARG A 272 17.20 -0.85 -8.10
C ARG A 272 17.76 -1.89 -7.14
N ARG A 273 18.22 -1.42 -5.98
CA ARG A 273 18.59 -2.30 -4.88
C ARG A 273 17.32 -2.93 -4.31
N ASP A 274 17.45 -4.10 -3.69
CA ASP A 274 16.31 -4.74 -3.02
C ASP A 274 15.86 -3.98 -1.76
N ILE A 275 14.76 -4.41 -1.17
CA ILE A 275 14.20 -3.82 0.04
C ILE A 275 15.18 -3.86 1.22
N SER A 276 16.04 -4.89 1.32
CA SER A 276 16.98 -5.02 2.44
C SER A 276 18.00 -3.88 2.46
N TYR A 277 18.40 -3.38 1.29
CA TYR A 277 19.26 -2.21 1.18
C TYR A 277 18.57 -0.95 1.72
N ALA A 278 17.33 -0.70 1.32
CA ALA A 278 16.55 0.45 1.78
C ALA A 278 16.28 0.37 3.29
N SER A 279 15.90 -0.80 3.81
CA SER A 279 15.74 -1.06 5.25
C SER A 279 17.01 -0.75 6.03
N ARG A 280 18.18 -1.17 5.53
CA ARG A 280 19.46 -0.91 6.20
C ARG A 280 19.78 0.58 6.29
N VAL A 281 19.61 1.31 5.18
CA VAL A 281 19.85 2.77 5.16
C VAL A 281 18.87 3.48 6.10
N ALA A 282 17.58 3.12 6.05
CA ALA A 282 16.56 3.71 6.91
C ALA A 282 16.84 3.47 8.40
N ASN A 283 17.25 2.26 8.78
CA ASN A 283 17.66 1.94 10.15
C ASN A 283 18.88 2.75 10.60
N GLN A 284 19.92 2.81 9.77
CA GLN A 284 21.14 3.56 10.09
C GLN A 284 20.83 5.05 10.30
N MET A 285 20.04 5.66 9.42
CA MET A 285 19.68 7.08 9.50
C MET A 285 18.75 7.35 10.68
N HIS A 286 17.75 6.49 10.93
CA HIS A 286 16.89 6.61 12.10
C HIS A 286 17.69 6.59 13.40
N LEU A 287 18.63 5.65 13.56
CA LEU A 287 19.50 5.58 14.74
C LEU A 287 20.41 6.80 14.89
N ARG A 288 20.95 7.33 13.78
CA ARG A 288 21.77 8.54 13.77
C ARG A 288 21.01 9.75 14.34
N PHE A 289 19.77 9.97 13.89
CA PHE A 289 18.95 11.07 14.39
C PHE A 289 18.46 10.86 15.84
N SER A 290 18.17 9.62 16.24
CA SER A 290 17.77 9.31 17.63
C SER A 290 18.91 9.55 18.63
N LYS A 291 20.15 9.27 18.26
CA LYS A 291 21.33 9.55 19.11
C LYS A 291 21.64 11.05 19.20
N ALA A 292 21.37 11.83 18.16
CA ALA A 292 21.62 13.27 18.15
C ALA A 292 20.65 14.08 19.04
N THR A 293 19.58 13.45 19.52
CA THR A 293 18.56 14.07 20.39
C THR A 293 18.60 13.55 21.84
N SER A 294 19.56 12.67 22.15
CA SER A 294 19.86 12.15 23.50
C SER A 294 21.08 12.86 24.09
#